data_AF-A0A9X1TY64-F1
#
_entry.id   AF-A0A9X1TY64-F1
#
_cell.length_a   1.000
_cell.length_b   1.000
_cell.length_c   1.000
_cell.angle_alpha   90.00
_cell.angle_beta   90.00
_cell.angle_gamma   90.00
#
_symmetry.space_group_name_H-M   'P 1'
#
loop_
_entity.id
_entity.type
_entity.pdbx_description
1 polymer ?
#
loop_
_entity_poly.entity_id
_entity_poly.type
_entity_poly.pdbx_seq_one_letter_code
_entity_poly.pdbx_strand_id
1 'polypeptide(L)'
;MTEDRFAKLQAKVADPFFRHWRLMLVLAWLTYVVVVIAGRSGSIHAFALPDTDDNLRLAQVRAWLGGQGWFDLTQHRFDPAHGGGNIHWSRLVDLPIAGIILLMRPLVGGADAERIAVAVAPLLPLLLLMFALALTMKRLVSEKAWPLPLIGLLSAYSTIGMFAPLRIDHHGWQLALLGVAIAGMADPRRARGGAVLGIASGLSLAIGLEMMIYLALLGGATVLLWVADREQRRRLAAYAGSLVATTCLGFLIFASYANRHAVCDALSPVWLSDAALGGAAMFGLALLRLESWKARLGVAVVAGGLLAGFHALAWPHCLQRLEGVSPEATTLWLDHVREARPFYRHGWRIGGTAVALPVTALIGWAFLVWKAARLGPDGRDLLYRTLAVALPSVAALALLFWQMRAAPAAQMMALPAATALIVLFAGRWMESPKLWLHAAAVVLVLLGVGAAVPVALQLIPQESQGGVRAKVAQANRLCPSLAALAPIQRQPKGMVFTFIDLGPRLIVATHHDAVGGPYHRNDQAIADVMKAFRGDEAQAHRIIREYRSDYLLICPNMSTATIFMAEAPKGFYGQLIKGQVPSWLQPIPLPKNSPFQMWKVVG
;
A
#
# COMPACT_ATOMS: atom_id res chain seq x y z
N MET A 1 -45.28 20.14 -15.34
CA MET A 1 -43.95 20.77 -15.55
C MET A 1 -43.49 20.34 -16.94
N THR A 2 -43.33 21.26 -17.89
CA THR A 2 -42.97 20.92 -19.29
C THR A 2 -41.55 20.36 -19.38
N GLU A 3 -41.29 19.43 -20.33
CA GLU A 3 -39.95 18.85 -20.58
C GLU A 3 -38.86 19.93 -20.73
N ASP A 4 -39.17 21.04 -21.40
CA ASP A 4 -38.26 22.18 -21.57
C ASP A 4 -37.90 22.88 -20.24
N ARG A 5 -38.85 23.00 -19.30
CA ARG A 5 -38.56 23.53 -17.97
C ARG A 5 -37.68 22.56 -17.16
N PHE A 6 -37.87 21.26 -17.31
CA PHE A 6 -37.06 20.25 -16.62
C PHE A 6 -35.64 20.19 -17.20
N ALA A 7 -35.48 20.23 -18.53
CA ALA A 7 -34.19 20.29 -19.20
C ALA A 7 -33.41 21.57 -18.85
N LYS A 8 -34.08 22.73 -18.81
CA LYS A 8 -33.47 23.99 -18.35
C LYS A 8 -33.07 23.95 -16.88
N LEU A 9 -33.85 23.30 -16.02
CA LEU A 9 -33.51 23.12 -14.61
C LEU A 9 -32.32 22.18 -14.43
N GLN A 10 -32.29 21.05 -15.16
CA GLN A 10 -31.15 20.13 -15.19
C GLN A 10 -29.87 20.82 -15.67
N ALA A 11 -29.95 21.62 -16.74
CA ALA A 11 -28.82 22.40 -17.23
C ALA A 11 -28.34 23.43 -16.19
N LYS A 12 -29.27 24.14 -15.53
CA LYS A 12 -28.95 25.12 -14.47
C LYS A 12 -28.28 24.50 -13.23
N VAL A 13 -28.61 23.26 -12.87
CA VAL A 13 -28.00 22.56 -11.72
C VAL A 13 -26.72 21.82 -12.10
N ALA A 14 -26.68 21.19 -13.28
CA ALA A 14 -25.53 20.40 -13.72
C ALA A 14 -24.33 21.27 -14.12
N ASP A 15 -24.56 22.44 -14.73
CA ASP A 15 -23.47 23.28 -15.23
C ASP A 15 -22.55 23.82 -14.11
N PRO A 16 -23.07 24.36 -12.98
CA PRO A 16 -22.23 24.72 -11.83
C PRO A 16 -21.47 23.53 -11.25
N PHE A 17 -22.08 22.34 -11.16
CA PHE A 17 -21.43 21.14 -10.61
C PHE A 17 -20.18 20.75 -11.40
N PHE A 18 -20.29 20.70 -12.74
CA PHE A 18 -19.15 20.36 -13.60
C PHE A 18 -18.11 21.49 -13.71
N ARG A 19 -18.56 22.75 -13.64
CA ARG A 19 -17.69 23.92 -13.64
C ARG A 19 -16.86 24.03 -12.36
N HIS A 20 -17.47 23.78 -11.21
CA HIS A 20 -16.85 23.85 -9.88
C HIS A 20 -16.38 22.48 -9.36
N TRP A 21 -15.99 21.57 -10.26
CA TRP A 21 -15.66 20.17 -9.93
C TRP A 21 -14.64 20.00 -8.80
N ARG A 22 -13.66 20.93 -8.66
CA ARG A 22 -12.66 20.87 -7.59
C ARG A 22 -13.28 21.04 -6.22
N LEU A 23 -14.19 22.00 -6.08
CA LEU A 23 -14.93 22.23 -4.84
C LEU A 23 -15.84 21.03 -4.56
N MET A 24 -16.56 20.54 -5.57
CA MET A 24 -17.44 19.37 -5.43
C MET A 24 -16.67 18.12 -5.00
N LEU A 25 -15.46 17.92 -5.52
CA LEU A 25 -14.57 16.83 -5.11
C LEU A 25 -14.13 16.98 -3.66
N VAL A 26 -13.71 18.18 -3.23
CA VAL A 26 -13.34 18.44 -1.83
C VAL A 26 -14.53 18.21 -0.89
N LEU A 27 -15.73 18.64 -1.27
CA LEU A 27 -16.95 18.39 -0.49
C LEU A 27 -17.30 16.89 -0.43
N ALA A 28 -17.10 16.15 -1.52
CA ALA A 28 -17.27 14.70 -1.54
C ALA A 28 -16.25 14.01 -0.63
N TRP A 29 -14.99 14.46 -0.66
CA TRP A 29 -13.95 13.97 0.25
C TRP A 29 -14.27 14.29 1.71
N LEU A 30 -14.66 15.52 2.04
CA LEU A 30 -15.06 15.91 3.40
C LEU A 30 -16.25 15.07 3.89
N THR A 31 -17.26 14.88 3.04
CA THR A 31 -18.40 14.00 3.35
C THR A 31 -17.93 12.58 3.64
N TYR A 32 -17.04 12.02 2.81
CA TYR A 32 -16.47 10.70 3.02
C TYR A 32 -15.68 10.61 4.34
N VAL A 33 -14.84 11.62 4.64
CA VAL A 33 -14.07 11.72 5.89
C VAL A 33 -15.00 11.67 7.10
N VAL A 34 -16.05 12.48 7.11
CA VAL A 34 -17.02 12.51 8.22
C VAL A 34 -17.71 11.16 8.38
N VAL A 35 -18.21 10.59 7.28
CA VAL A 35 -18.92 9.31 7.30
C VAL A 35 -18.02 8.17 7.78
N VAL A 36 -16.78 8.07 7.26
CA VAL A 36 -15.88 6.96 7.60
C VAL A 36 -15.31 7.07 9.01
N ILE A 37 -15.04 8.29 9.50
CA ILE A 37 -14.63 8.51 10.89
C ILE A 37 -15.80 8.19 11.84
N ALA A 38 -17.00 8.68 11.55
CA ALA A 38 -18.18 8.38 12.36
C ALA A 38 -18.45 6.87 12.41
N GLY A 39 -18.42 6.20 11.24
CA GLY A 39 -18.61 4.75 11.12
C GLY A 39 -17.51 3.90 11.78
N ARG A 40 -16.32 4.47 12.04
CA ARG A 40 -15.20 3.80 12.73
C ARG A 40 -14.90 4.35 14.12
N SER A 41 -15.74 5.22 14.66
CA SER A 41 -15.58 5.87 15.97
C SER A 41 -15.21 4.87 17.07
N GLY A 42 -15.92 3.74 17.17
CA GLY A 42 -15.62 2.68 18.14
C GLY A 42 -14.19 2.12 18.02
N SER A 43 -13.72 1.82 16.82
CA SER A 43 -12.35 1.33 16.57
C SER A 43 -11.30 2.41 16.87
N ILE A 44 -11.60 3.67 16.55
CA ILE A 44 -10.72 4.81 16.82
C ILE A 44 -10.58 5.02 18.34
N HIS A 45 -11.70 5.02 19.08
CA HIS A 45 -11.69 5.10 20.54
C HIS A 45 -10.92 3.94 21.17
N ALA A 46 -11.13 2.72 20.66
CA ALA A 46 -10.40 1.52 21.08
C ALA A 46 -8.93 1.49 20.65
N PHE A 47 -8.49 2.47 19.84
CA PHE A 47 -7.13 2.56 19.30
C PHE A 47 -6.69 1.28 18.59
N ALA A 48 -7.60 0.71 17.80
CA ALA A 48 -7.47 -0.60 17.17
C ALA A 48 -6.71 -0.51 15.84
N LEU A 49 -5.42 -0.17 15.91
CA LEU A 49 -4.50 -0.22 14.77
C LEU A 49 -4.45 -1.66 14.23
N PRO A 50 -4.99 -1.92 13.02
CA PRO A 50 -5.35 -3.26 12.59
C PRO A 50 -4.17 -4.06 12.02
N ASP A 51 -3.11 -3.39 11.58
CA ASP A 51 -1.93 -4.01 10.99
C ASP A 51 -0.68 -3.81 11.86
N THR A 52 0.30 -4.70 11.73
CA THR A 52 1.61 -4.55 12.40
C THR A 52 2.29 -3.26 11.97
N ASP A 53 2.12 -2.86 10.72
CA ASP A 53 2.83 -1.71 10.15
C ASP A 53 2.27 -0.40 10.68
N ASP A 54 0.95 -0.34 10.88
CA ASP A 54 0.28 0.80 11.51
C ASP A 54 0.78 1.03 12.94
N ASN A 55 1.03 -0.06 13.69
CA ASN A 55 1.56 0.03 15.05
C ASN A 55 3.02 0.51 15.02
N LEU A 56 3.88 -0.10 14.20
CA LEU A 56 5.28 0.31 14.14
C LEU A 56 5.45 1.75 13.65
N ARG A 57 4.62 2.20 12.69
CA ARG A 57 4.63 3.58 12.21
C ARG A 57 4.35 4.55 13.35
N LEU A 58 3.35 4.27 14.18
CA LEU A 58 3.06 5.09 15.35
C LEU A 58 4.23 5.05 16.36
N ALA A 59 4.85 3.89 16.58
CA ALA A 59 6.01 3.78 17.46
C ALA A 59 7.19 4.63 16.94
N GLN A 60 7.44 4.64 15.64
CA GLN A 60 8.46 5.48 14.98
C GLN A 60 8.17 6.98 15.15
N VAL A 61 6.92 7.40 14.98
CA VAL A 61 6.49 8.79 15.21
C VAL A 61 6.65 9.18 16.67
N ARG A 62 6.21 8.34 17.61
CA ARG A 62 6.36 8.58 19.05
C ARG A 62 7.81 8.70 19.46
N ALA A 63 8.69 7.84 18.95
CA ALA A 63 10.11 7.88 19.25
C ALA A 63 10.75 9.19 18.78
N TRP A 64 10.41 9.65 17.57
CA TRP A 64 10.88 10.93 17.04
C TRP A 64 10.39 12.12 17.85
N LEU A 65 9.08 12.18 18.15
CA LEU A 65 8.51 13.21 19.01
C LEU A 65 9.05 13.13 20.45
N GLY A 66 9.58 11.97 20.85
CA GLY A 66 10.25 11.72 22.12
C GLY A 66 11.76 12.02 22.13
N GLY A 67 12.32 12.54 21.02
CA GLY A 67 13.72 12.98 20.94
C GLY A 67 14.65 12.09 20.11
N GLN A 68 14.16 10.99 19.51
CA GLN A 68 14.97 10.20 18.58
C GLN A 68 15.37 11.02 17.35
N GLY A 69 16.62 10.84 16.89
CA GLY A 69 17.18 11.62 15.79
C GLY A 69 16.41 11.48 14.46
N TRP A 70 16.46 12.52 13.63
CA TRP A 70 15.75 12.54 12.34
C TRP A 70 16.19 11.42 11.39
N PHE A 71 17.47 11.08 11.31
CA PHE A 71 17.98 10.01 10.45
C PHE A 71 18.08 8.64 11.16
N ASP A 72 17.73 8.58 12.45
CA ASP A 72 17.66 7.33 13.20
C ASP A 72 16.26 6.71 13.06
N LEU A 73 16.18 5.60 12.33
CA LEU A 73 14.98 4.79 12.14
C LEU A 73 15.08 3.42 12.85
N THR A 74 16.06 3.26 13.72
CA THR A 74 16.14 2.07 14.56
C THR A 74 14.99 2.08 15.56
N GLN A 75 14.25 0.97 15.64
CA GLN A 75 13.28 0.72 16.69
C GLN A 75 14.01 0.14 17.89
N HIS A 76 14.47 1.02 18.79
CA HIS A 76 15.24 0.64 19.98
C HIS A 76 14.48 -0.23 20.99
N ARG A 77 13.16 -0.36 20.84
CA ARG A 77 12.32 -1.25 21.66
C ARG A 77 12.15 -2.65 21.08
N PHE A 78 12.76 -2.91 19.91
CA PHE A 78 12.93 -4.25 19.38
C PHE A 78 14.35 -4.70 19.63
N ASP A 79 14.51 -5.81 20.34
CA ASP A 79 15.82 -6.36 20.70
C ASP A 79 16.86 -5.30 21.14
N PRO A 80 16.60 -4.61 22.27
CA PRO A 80 17.51 -3.56 22.75
C PRO A 80 18.92 -4.09 23.02
N ALA A 81 19.06 -5.38 23.35
CA ALA A 81 20.34 -6.00 23.69
C ALA A 81 21.31 -6.06 22.50
N HIS A 82 20.79 -6.15 21.28
CA HIS A 82 21.59 -6.17 20.04
C HIS A 82 21.46 -4.87 19.23
N GLY A 83 21.00 -3.79 19.85
CA GLY A 83 21.06 -2.45 19.27
C GLY A 83 19.81 -1.98 18.52
N GLY A 84 18.68 -2.69 18.63
CA GLY A 84 17.42 -2.26 18.03
C GLY A 84 17.05 -2.98 16.73
N GLY A 85 15.78 -2.87 16.31
CA GLY A 85 15.31 -3.34 15.00
C GLY A 85 15.42 -2.28 13.91
N ASN A 86 16.09 -2.55 12.79
CA ASN A 86 16.28 -1.57 11.72
C ASN A 86 15.01 -1.46 10.84
N ILE A 87 14.44 -0.25 10.72
CA ILE A 87 13.27 0.01 9.88
C ILE A 87 13.66 0.88 8.68
N HIS A 88 13.24 0.48 7.48
CA HIS A 88 13.64 1.13 6.24
C HIS A 88 12.78 2.33 5.83
N TRP A 89 11.70 2.58 6.57
CA TRP A 89 10.63 3.51 6.20
C TRP A 89 10.99 4.98 6.40
N SER A 90 10.92 5.77 5.33
CA SER A 90 11.18 7.20 5.42
C SER A 90 10.24 7.94 6.38
N ARG A 91 10.74 9.06 6.93
CA ARG A 91 9.94 10.00 7.73
C ARG A 91 8.95 10.83 6.93
N LEU A 92 8.93 10.73 5.60
CA LEU A 92 8.00 11.52 4.78
C LEU A 92 6.54 11.22 5.16
N VAL A 93 6.23 9.95 5.49
CA VAL A 93 4.89 9.53 5.92
C VAL A 93 4.63 9.84 7.41
N ASP A 94 5.68 10.02 8.21
CA ASP A 94 5.57 10.38 9.63
C ASP A 94 5.08 11.83 9.80
N LEU A 95 5.46 12.73 8.88
CA LEU A 95 5.15 14.16 8.93
C LEU A 95 3.66 14.49 9.19
N PRO A 96 2.68 13.98 8.41
CA PRO A 96 1.28 14.28 8.65
C PRO A 96 0.79 13.74 10.01
N ILE A 97 1.29 12.60 10.46
CA ILE A 97 0.90 11.99 11.75
C ILE A 97 1.42 12.87 12.88
N ALA A 98 2.71 13.19 12.87
CA ALA A 98 3.36 14.05 13.85
C ALA A 98 2.74 15.46 13.89
N GLY A 99 2.48 16.06 12.72
CA GLY A 99 1.87 17.38 12.61
C GLY A 99 0.48 17.44 13.26
N ILE A 100 -0.36 16.42 13.03
CA ILE A 100 -1.69 16.35 13.66
C ILE A 100 -1.55 16.13 15.18
N ILE A 101 -0.65 15.24 15.63
CA ILE A 101 -0.42 15.03 17.07
C ILE A 101 0.00 16.34 17.74
N LEU A 102 0.99 17.04 17.19
CA LEU A 102 1.51 18.29 17.77
C LEU A 102 0.46 19.40 17.79
N LEU A 103 -0.36 19.52 16.74
CA LEU A 103 -1.43 20.51 16.67
C LEU A 103 -2.56 20.23 17.66
N MET A 104 -2.94 18.96 17.82
CA MET A 104 -4.11 18.57 18.63
C MET A 104 -3.79 18.35 20.10
N ARG A 105 -2.53 18.01 20.44
CA ARG A 105 -2.12 17.70 21.82
C ARG A 105 -2.46 18.80 22.83
N PRO A 106 -2.28 20.11 22.55
CA PRO A 106 -2.66 21.17 23.49
C PRO A 106 -4.17 21.27 23.74
N LEU A 107 -5.00 20.79 22.80
CA LEU A 107 -6.46 20.94 22.84
C LEU A 107 -7.16 19.75 23.49
N VAL A 108 -6.68 18.54 23.22
CA VAL A 108 -7.35 17.28 23.62
C VAL A 108 -6.46 16.34 24.44
N GLY A 109 -5.21 16.71 24.70
CA GLY A 109 -4.23 15.84 25.35
C GLY A 109 -3.58 14.81 24.42
N GLY A 110 -2.56 14.11 24.91
CA GLY A 110 -1.72 13.24 24.08
C GLY A 110 -2.46 12.05 23.46
N ALA A 111 -3.24 11.31 24.26
CA ALA A 111 -3.91 10.10 23.78
C ALA A 111 -4.97 10.39 22.72
N ASP A 112 -5.78 11.44 22.92
CA ASP A 112 -6.80 11.82 21.93
C ASP A 112 -6.18 12.49 20.70
N ALA A 113 -5.08 13.23 20.84
CA ALA A 113 -4.35 13.75 19.69
C ALA A 113 -3.83 12.63 18.77
N GLU A 114 -3.32 11.54 19.36
CA GLU A 114 -2.96 10.35 18.58
C GLU A 114 -4.17 9.69 17.92
N ARG A 115 -5.29 9.52 18.64
CA ARG A 115 -6.55 8.99 18.05
C ARG A 115 -6.99 9.80 16.84
N ILE A 116 -6.91 11.12 16.93
CA ILE A 116 -7.25 12.02 15.82
C ILE A 116 -6.24 11.86 14.68
N ALA A 117 -4.94 11.81 14.98
CA ALA A 117 -3.90 11.63 13.97
C ALA A 117 -4.08 10.32 13.19
N VAL A 118 -4.30 9.19 13.89
CA VAL A 118 -4.49 7.90 13.23
C VAL A 118 -5.84 7.80 12.49
N ALA A 119 -6.82 8.62 12.84
CA ALA A 119 -8.08 8.71 12.12
C ALA A 119 -7.99 9.55 10.84
N VAL A 120 -7.25 10.67 10.89
CA VAL A 120 -7.25 11.70 9.83
C VAL A 120 -6.09 11.55 8.85
N ALA A 121 -4.88 11.21 9.32
CA ALA A 121 -3.69 11.14 8.46
C ALA A 121 -3.85 10.22 7.24
N PRO A 122 -4.47 9.03 7.33
CA PRO A 122 -4.68 8.14 6.16
C PRO A 122 -5.60 8.73 5.09
N LEU A 123 -6.45 9.69 5.45
CA LEU A 123 -7.44 10.30 4.56
C LEU A 123 -6.86 11.48 3.76
N LEU A 124 -5.70 12.01 4.16
CA LEU A 124 -5.01 13.08 3.41
C LEU A 124 -4.54 12.62 2.02
N PRO A 125 -3.82 11.48 1.86
CA PRO A 125 -3.44 11.00 0.53
C PRO A 125 -4.65 10.56 -0.32
N LEU A 126 -5.79 10.23 0.30
CA LEU A 126 -7.01 9.92 -0.45
C LEU A 126 -7.48 11.13 -1.28
N LEU A 127 -7.40 12.35 -0.73
CA LEU A 127 -7.76 13.56 -1.47
C LEU A 127 -6.89 13.71 -2.73
N LEU A 128 -5.58 13.47 -2.59
CA LEU A 128 -4.64 13.51 -3.69
C LEU A 128 -4.98 12.45 -4.76
N LEU A 129 -5.29 11.23 -4.35
CA LEU A 129 -5.74 10.16 -5.24
C LEU A 129 -7.03 10.54 -5.98
N MET A 130 -8.02 11.08 -5.28
CA MET A 130 -9.29 11.49 -5.88
C MET A 130 -9.07 12.55 -6.96
N PHE A 131 -8.23 13.55 -6.70
CA PHE A 131 -7.85 14.54 -7.72
C PHE A 131 -7.15 13.89 -8.91
N ALA A 132 -6.25 12.95 -8.67
CA ALA A 132 -5.52 12.27 -9.73
C ALA A 132 -6.43 11.42 -10.63
N LEU A 133 -7.35 10.65 -10.04
CA LEU A 133 -8.34 9.87 -10.80
C LEU A 133 -9.30 10.77 -11.59
N ALA A 134 -9.79 11.85 -10.98
CA ALA A 134 -10.62 12.84 -11.65
C ALA A 134 -9.89 13.45 -12.85
N LEU A 135 -8.62 13.85 -12.69
CA LEU A 135 -7.82 14.41 -13.77
C LEU A 135 -7.57 13.40 -14.89
N THR A 136 -7.21 12.16 -14.56
CA THR A 136 -7.02 11.08 -15.55
C THR A 136 -8.30 10.88 -16.38
N MET A 137 -9.46 10.82 -15.70
CA MET A 137 -10.75 10.66 -16.36
C MET A 137 -11.10 11.83 -17.29
N LYS A 138 -10.86 13.07 -16.83
CA LYS A 138 -11.06 14.28 -17.64
C LYS A 138 -10.16 14.32 -18.87
N ARG A 139 -8.93 13.83 -18.74
CA ARG A 139 -7.88 13.91 -19.78
C ARG A 139 -7.99 12.80 -20.84
N LEU A 140 -8.49 11.63 -20.47
CA LEU A 140 -8.56 10.47 -21.36
C LEU A 140 -9.98 10.18 -21.89
N VAL A 141 -11.03 10.56 -21.16
CA VAL A 141 -12.40 10.12 -21.46
C VAL A 141 -13.34 11.29 -21.77
N SER A 142 -13.60 12.14 -20.78
CA SER A 142 -14.51 13.29 -20.91
C SER A 142 -14.39 14.21 -19.70
N GLU A 143 -14.48 15.53 -19.91
CA GLU A 143 -14.40 16.52 -18.84
C GLU A 143 -15.48 16.36 -17.76
N LYS A 144 -16.67 15.85 -18.13
CA LYS A 144 -17.80 15.66 -17.22
C LYS A 144 -17.77 14.32 -16.48
N ALA A 145 -16.87 13.40 -16.86
CA ALA A 145 -16.88 12.04 -16.31
C ALA A 145 -16.09 11.88 -14.99
N TRP A 146 -15.48 12.95 -14.48
CA TRP A 146 -14.65 12.95 -13.28
C TRP A 146 -15.28 12.33 -12.00
N PRO A 147 -16.61 12.35 -11.75
CA PRO A 147 -17.16 11.74 -10.55
C PRO A 147 -17.14 10.21 -10.57
N LEU A 148 -17.19 9.59 -11.77
CA LEU A 148 -17.37 8.14 -11.90
C LEU A 148 -16.27 7.31 -11.22
N PRO A 149 -14.96 7.57 -11.40
CA PRO A 149 -13.94 6.82 -10.68
C PRO A 149 -13.98 7.04 -9.17
N LEU A 150 -14.53 8.17 -8.69
CA LEU A 150 -14.70 8.42 -7.25
C LEU A 150 -15.84 7.57 -6.66
N ILE A 151 -16.91 7.38 -7.42
CA ILE A 151 -17.98 6.44 -7.06
C ILE A 151 -17.41 5.01 -7.07
N GLY A 152 -16.62 4.65 -8.08
CA GLY A 152 -16.00 3.34 -8.17
C GLY A 152 -15.00 3.05 -7.05
N LEU A 153 -14.32 4.07 -6.51
CA LEU A 153 -13.45 3.90 -5.33
C LEU A 153 -14.20 3.27 -4.14
N LEU A 154 -15.50 3.53 -3.97
CA LEU A 154 -16.31 2.96 -2.88
C LEU A 154 -16.45 1.43 -2.99
N SER A 155 -16.27 0.87 -4.19
CA SER A 155 -16.30 -0.58 -4.45
C SER A 155 -14.92 -1.19 -4.68
N ALA A 156 -13.88 -0.37 -4.82
CA ALA A 156 -12.48 -0.79 -4.90
C ALA A 156 -11.93 -1.12 -3.50
N TYR A 157 -12.47 -2.17 -2.85
CA TYR A 157 -12.22 -2.50 -1.44
C TYR A 157 -10.73 -2.60 -1.06
N SER A 158 -9.89 -3.16 -1.94
CA SER A 158 -8.46 -3.28 -1.68
C SER A 158 -7.76 -1.93 -1.72
N THR A 159 -8.17 -1.04 -2.63
CA THR A 159 -7.65 0.33 -2.72
C THR A 159 -8.12 1.17 -1.55
N ILE A 160 -9.44 1.30 -1.35
CA ILE A 160 -10.00 2.21 -0.34
C ILE A 160 -9.67 1.75 1.08
N GLY A 161 -9.45 0.45 1.28
CA GLY A 161 -8.96 -0.12 2.54
C GLY A 161 -7.60 0.42 2.97
N MET A 162 -6.75 0.90 2.05
CA MET A 162 -5.44 1.48 2.36
C MET A 162 -5.51 2.95 2.82
N PHE A 163 -6.69 3.57 2.75
CA PHE A 163 -6.95 4.95 3.20
C PHE A 163 -7.86 4.99 4.43
N ALA A 164 -8.22 3.82 4.96
CA ALA A 164 -9.10 3.70 6.10
C ALA A 164 -8.50 4.38 7.34
N PRO A 165 -9.32 5.04 8.19
CA PRO A 165 -8.90 5.39 9.54
C PRO A 165 -8.22 4.21 10.23
N LEU A 166 -7.15 4.48 10.98
CA LEU A 166 -6.24 3.54 11.65
C LEU A 166 -5.21 2.86 10.72
N ARG A 167 -5.31 3.01 9.39
CA ARG A 167 -4.30 2.53 8.41
C ARG A 167 -3.27 3.62 8.11
N ILE A 168 -2.35 3.85 9.03
CA ILE A 168 -1.39 4.96 8.97
C ILE A 168 -0.09 4.62 8.25
N ASP A 169 0.03 3.41 7.73
CA ASP A 169 1.20 3.00 6.97
C ASP A 169 1.33 3.67 5.57
N HIS A 170 2.44 3.46 4.88
CA HIS A 170 2.83 4.20 3.66
C HIS A 170 2.07 3.83 2.38
N HIS A 171 1.37 2.70 2.35
CA HIS A 171 0.67 2.21 1.16
C HIS A 171 -0.30 3.24 0.56
N GLY A 172 -1.07 3.96 1.38
CA GLY A 172 -2.02 4.98 0.92
C GLY A 172 -1.33 6.14 0.21
N TRP A 173 -0.18 6.61 0.73
CA TRP A 173 0.63 7.66 0.10
C TRP A 173 1.22 7.21 -1.22
N GLN A 174 1.78 6.00 -1.29
CA GLN A 174 2.32 5.44 -2.52
C GLN A 174 1.26 5.26 -3.61
N LEU A 175 0.05 4.79 -3.26
CA LEU A 175 -1.07 4.69 -4.20
C LEU A 175 -1.51 6.07 -4.70
N ALA A 176 -1.54 7.08 -3.84
CA ALA A 176 -1.88 8.44 -4.24
C ALA A 176 -0.83 9.02 -5.20
N LEU A 177 0.46 8.84 -4.91
CA LEU A 177 1.55 9.28 -5.78
C LEU A 177 1.57 8.50 -7.11
N LEU A 178 1.29 7.20 -7.10
CA LEU A 178 1.09 6.44 -8.34
C LEU A 178 -0.10 6.99 -9.15
N GLY A 179 -1.20 7.34 -8.48
CA GLY A 179 -2.32 8.04 -9.10
C GLY A 179 -1.89 9.35 -9.75
N VAL A 180 -1.12 10.18 -9.04
CA VAL A 180 -0.58 11.46 -9.57
C VAL A 180 0.35 11.23 -10.76
N ALA A 181 1.20 10.21 -10.70
CA ALA A 181 2.06 9.79 -11.80
C ALA A 181 1.23 9.42 -13.05
N ILE A 182 0.16 8.64 -12.89
CA ILE A 182 -0.78 8.30 -13.97
C ILE A 182 -1.47 9.54 -14.52
N ALA A 183 -1.91 10.46 -13.64
CA ALA A 183 -2.50 11.71 -14.08
C ALA A 183 -1.48 12.52 -14.90
N GLY A 184 -0.22 12.61 -14.46
CA GLY A 184 0.89 13.22 -15.18
C GLY A 184 1.10 12.61 -16.57
N MET A 185 1.10 11.28 -16.68
CA MET A 185 1.15 10.57 -17.96
C MET A 185 -0.06 10.89 -18.85
N ALA A 186 -1.26 10.99 -18.27
CA ALA A 186 -2.46 11.37 -19.00
C ALA A 186 -2.49 12.85 -19.43
N ASP A 187 -1.57 13.70 -18.96
CA ASP A 187 -1.59 15.13 -19.25
C ASP A 187 -1.27 15.45 -20.72
N PRO A 188 -2.13 16.20 -21.46
CA PRO A 188 -1.80 16.63 -22.81
C PRO A 188 -0.65 17.66 -22.84
N ARG A 189 -0.42 18.41 -21.75
CA ARG A 189 0.69 19.36 -21.64
C ARG A 189 1.97 18.61 -21.27
N ARG A 190 2.71 18.21 -22.31
CA ARG A 190 3.92 17.37 -22.24
C ARG A 190 4.89 17.68 -21.09
N ALA A 191 5.39 18.91 -20.98
CA ALA A 191 6.34 19.28 -19.93
C ALA A 191 5.73 19.20 -18.52
N ARG A 192 4.50 19.70 -18.35
CA ARG A 192 3.77 19.60 -17.06
C ARG A 192 3.52 18.13 -16.69
N GLY A 193 3.10 17.32 -17.65
CA GLY A 193 2.86 15.88 -17.46
C GLY A 193 4.13 15.14 -17.03
N GLY A 194 5.24 15.39 -17.73
CA GLY A 194 6.55 14.83 -17.38
C GLY A 194 7.01 15.24 -15.99
N ALA A 195 6.94 16.54 -15.66
CA ALA A 195 7.31 17.04 -14.34
C ALA A 195 6.46 16.43 -13.21
N VAL A 196 5.14 16.38 -13.38
CA VAL A 196 4.23 15.77 -12.39
C VAL A 196 4.54 14.29 -12.20
N LEU A 197 4.80 13.56 -13.30
CA LEU A 197 5.19 12.16 -13.26
C LEU A 197 6.51 11.97 -12.50
N GLY A 198 7.55 12.75 -12.79
CA GLY A 198 8.87 12.57 -12.16
C GLY A 198 8.88 13.00 -10.70
N ILE A 199 8.16 14.08 -10.34
CA ILE A 199 7.97 14.46 -8.93
C ILE A 199 7.28 13.34 -8.16
N ALA A 200 6.17 12.82 -8.68
CA ALA A 200 5.44 11.75 -8.01
C ALA A 200 6.24 10.45 -7.92
N SER A 201 6.99 10.09 -8.98
CA SER A 201 7.87 8.94 -8.97
C SER A 201 8.94 9.06 -7.88
N GLY A 202 9.69 10.17 -7.83
CA GLY A 202 10.78 10.30 -6.86
C GLY A 202 10.29 10.43 -5.40
N LEU A 203 9.16 11.10 -5.17
CA LEU A 203 8.53 11.09 -3.84
C LEU A 203 8.06 9.70 -3.42
N SER A 204 7.51 8.92 -4.36
CA SER A 204 7.07 7.54 -4.09
C SER A 204 8.27 6.64 -3.75
N LEU A 205 9.36 6.75 -4.51
CA LEU A 205 10.61 6.03 -4.22
C LEU A 205 11.23 6.44 -2.89
N ALA A 206 11.16 7.72 -2.52
CA ALA A 206 11.60 8.18 -1.21
C ALA A 206 10.79 7.56 -0.06
N ILE A 207 9.53 7.18 -0.31
CA ILE A 207 8.68 6.49 0.67
C ILE A 207 9.05 5.01 0.77
N GLY A 208 9.15 4.32 -0.38
CA GLY A 208 9.39 2.88 -0.48
C GLY A 208 9.43 2.41 -1.94
N LEU A 209 9.79 1.15 -2.17
CA LEU A 209 10.03 0.61 -3.52
C LEU A 209 8.87 -0.24 -4.08
N GLU A 210 7.78 -0.38 -3.34
CA GLU A 210 6.62 -1.23 -3.68
C GLU A 210 5.94 -0.82 -4.98
N MET A 211 6.03 0.47 -5.34
CA MET A 211 5.47 1.00 -6.60
C MET A 211 6.49 1.01 -7.75
N MET A 212 7.75 0.61 -7.52
CA MET A 212 8.86 0.73 -8.48
C MET A 212 8.48 0.16 -9.84
N ILE A 213 7.88 -1.02 -9.89
CA ILE A 213 7.51 -1.68 -11.16
C ILE A 213 6.55 -0.82 -12.00
N TYR A 214 5.55 -0.19 -11.36
CA TYR A 214 4.58 0.65 -12.07
C TYR A 214 5.22 1.97 -12.53
N LEU A 215 6.07 2.55 -11.69
CA LEU A 215 6.79 3.78 -12.01
C LEU A 215 7.82 3.56 -13.12
N ALA A 216 8.50 2.41 -13.13
CA ALA A 216 9.42 2.01 -14.19
C ALA A 216 8.69 1.81 -15.52
N LEU A 217 7.50 1.18 -15.51
CA LEU A 217 6.64 1.07 -16.70
C LEU A 217 6.22 2.44 -17.24
N LEU A 218 5.85 3.39 -16.36
CA LEU A 218 5.52 4.76 -16.76
C LEU A 218 6.75 5.54 -17.28
N GLY A 219 7.91 5.35 -16.67
CA GLY A 219 9.17 5.92 -17.14
C GLY A 219 9.56 5.40 -18.51
N GLY A 220 9.55 4.08 -18.69
CA GLY A 220 9.77 3.42 -19.98
C GLY A 220 8.75 3.85 -21.03
N ALA A 221 7.47 3.96 -20.67
CA ALA A 221 6.44 4.51 -21.55
C ALA A 221 6.79 5.93 -22.00
N THR A 222 7.31 6.79 -21.11
CA THR A 222 7.75 8.15 -21.49
C THR A 222 8.86 8.13 -22.55
N VAL A 223 9.79 7.17 -22.46
CA VAL A 223 10.83 6.96 -23.49
C VAL A 223 10.19 6.49 -24.80
N LEU A 224 9.28 5.51 -24.74
CA LEU A 224 8.59 4.99 -25.94
C LEU A 224 7.71 6.04 -26.62
N LEU A 225 7.10 6.94 -25.86
CA LEU A 225 6.39 8.10 -26.38
C LEU A 225 7.32 8.98 -27.22
N TRP A 226 8.55 9.23 -26.76
CA TRP A 226 9.57 9.97 -27.52
C TRP A 226 10.09 9.21 -28.73
N VAL A 227 10.25 7.88 -28.63
CA VAL A 227 10.59 7.03 -29.77
C VAL A 227 9.53 7.16 -30.87
N ALA A 228 8.24 7.10 -30.50
CA ALA A 228 7.13 7.23 -31.43
C ALA A 228 6.98 8.65 -32.00
N ASP A 229 7.11 9.69 -31.16
CA ASP A 229 6.95 11.10 -31.52
C ASP A 229 8.05 11.94 -30.86
N ARG A 230 8.97 12.50 -31.68
CA ARG A 230 10.09 13.31 -31.19
C ARG A 230 9.62 14.50 -30.35
N GLU A 231 8.43 15.03 -30.63
CA GLU A 231 7.91 16.21 -29.96
C GLU A 231 7.51 15.91 -28.49
N GLN A 232 7.52 14.63 -28.08
CA GLN A 232 7.45 14.21 -26.67
C GLN A 232 8.76 14.46 -25.90
N ARG A 233 9.84 14.93 -26.55
CA ARG A 233 11.11 15.29 -25.87
C ARG A 233 10.92 16.21 -24.66
N ARG A 234 9.94 17.12 -24.70
CA ARG A 234 9.64 18.03 -23.58
C ARG A 234 9.08 17.29 -22.36
N ARG A 235 8.28 16.24 -22.58
CA ARG A 235 7.79 15.36 -21.52
C ARG A 235 8.95 14.55 -20.93
N LEU A 236 9.77 13.96 -21.79
CA LEU A 236 10.92 13.15 -21.39
C LEU A 236 11.95 13.96 -20.58
N ALA A 237 12.34 15.15 -21.05
CA ALA A 237 13.27 16.02 -20.34
C ALA A 237 12.72 16.47 -18.97
N ALA A 238 11.44 16.86 -18.91
CA ALA A 238 10.81 17.27 -17.67
C ALA A 238 10.68 16.10 -16.67
N TYR A 239 10.34 14.90 -17.16
CA TYR A 239 10.33 13.68 -16.36
C TYR A 239 11.70 13.37 -15.79
N ALA A 240 12.73 13.34 -16.65
CA ALA A 240 14.11 13.08 -16.27
C ALA A 240 14.60 14.06 -15.19
N GLY A 241 14.50 15.36 -15.44
CA GLY A 241 14.97 16.37 -14.51
C GLY A 241 14.24 16.34 -13.17
N SER A 242 12.91 16.18 -13.19
CA SER A 242 12.12 16.13 -11.96
C SER A 242 12.31 14.84 -11.16
N LEU A 243 12.45 13.69 -11.82
CA LEU A 243 12.76 12.41 -11.16
C LEU A 243 14.08 12.51 -10.40
N VAL A 244 15.15 12.97 -11.06
CA VAL A 244 16.47 13.12 -10.43
C VAL A 244 16.41 14.11 -9.28
N ALA A 245 15.79 15.28 -9.49
CA ALA A 245 15.69 16.29 -8.45
C ALA A 245 14.95 15.75 -7.21
N THR A 246 13.83 15.05 -7.39
CA THR A 246 13.05 14.55 -6.24
C THR A 246 13.64 13.32 -5.59
N THR A 247 14.30 12.41 -6.31
CA THR A 247 15.03 11.31 -5.66
C THR A 247 16.26 11.80 -4.93
N CYS A 248 17.02 12.75 -5.49
CA CYS A 248 18.15 13.36 -4.78
C CYS A 248 17.70 14.09 -3.52
N LEU A 249 16.68 14.96 -3.60
CA LEU A 249 16.13 15.63 -2.43
C LEU A 249 15.55 14.64 -1.42
N GLY A 250 14.81 13.64 -1.89
CA GLY A 250 14.24 12.58 -1.06
C GLY A 250 15.32 11.82 -0.29
N PHE A 251 16.41 11.43 -0.95
CA PHE A 251 17.54 10.79 -0.31
C PHE A 251 18.23 11.70 0.71
N LEU A 252 18.54 12.95 0.34
CA LEU A 252 19.22 13.90 1.23
C LEU A 252 18.41 14.19 2.50
N ILE A 253 17.09 14.32 2.37
CA ILE A 253 16.20 14.71 3.47
C ILE A 253 15.78 13.48 4.28
N PHE A 254 15.53 12.32 3.67
CA PHE A 254 14.86 11.21 4.34
C PHE A 254 15.63 9.90 4.42
N ALA A 255 16.79 9.75 3.75
CA ALA A 255 17.58 8.52 3.89
C ALA A 255 18.20 8.45 5.30
N SER A 256 17.76 7.45 6.06
CA SER A 256 18.31 7.12 7.38
C SER A 256 19.79 6.74 7.31
N TYR A 257 20.45 6.68 8.47
CA TYR A 257 21.83 6.19 8.54
C TYR A 257 21.98 4.81 7.88
N ALA A 258 21.04 3.89 8.13
CA ALA A 258 21.01 2.58 7.50
C ALA A 258 20.77 2.65 5.98
N ASN A 259 19.88 3.51 5.51
CA ASN A 259 19.56 3.63 4.08
C ASN A 259 20.64 4.34 3.26
N ARG A 260 21.66 4.93 3.91
CA ARG A 260 22.85 5.48 3.23
C ARG A 260 23.86 4.39 2.84
N HIS A 261 23.70 3.16 3.35
CA HIS A 261 24.42 1.99 2.84
C HIS A 261 23.75 1.47 1.55
N ALA A 262 24.47 0.63 0.80
CA ALA A 262 24.01 0.05 -0.47
C ALA A 262 22.97 -1.08 -0.27
N VAL A 263 21.81 -0.75 0.30
CA VAL A 263 20.69 -1.67 0.55
C VAL A 263 19.69 -1.66 -0.61
N CYS A 264 18.98 -2.76 -0.83
CA CYS A 264 18.15 -2.97 -2.02
C CYS A 264 16.65 -2.67 -1.80
N ASP A 265 16.22 -2.44 -0.57
CA ASP A 265 14.82 -2.38 -0.13
C ASP A 265 14.27 -0.96 0.12
N ALA A 266 15.10 0.07 -0.03
CA ALA A 266 14.73 1.48 0.19
C ALA A 266 15.45 2.40 -0.79
N LEU A 267 15.05 3.68 -0.87
CA LEU A 267 15.85 4.68 -1.58
C LEU A 267 17.22 4.83 -0.91
N SER A 268 18.22 4.20 -1.52
CA SER A 268 19.60 4.10 -1.09
C SER A 268 20.54 4.55 -2.22
N PRO A 269 21.88 4.54 -2.05
CA PRO A 269 22.81 4.78 -3.15
C PRO A 269 22.56 3.89 -4.39
N VAL A 270 22.02 2.68 -4.21
CA VAL A 270 21.65 1.76 -5.30
C VAL A 270 20.65 2.45 -6.22
N TRP A 271 19.43 2.66 -5.74
CA TRP A 271 18.34 3.21 -6.54
C TRP A 271 18.49 4.70 -6.84
N LEU A 272 19.21 5.45 -5.99
CA LEU A 272 19.57 6.83 -6.27
C LEU A 272 20.48 6.91 -7.50
N SER A 273 21.51 6.05 -7.59
CA SER A 273 22.40 6.03 -8.74
C SER A 273 21.67 5.61 -10.02
N ASP A 274 20.75 4.64 -9.94
CA ASP A 274 19.91 4.24 -11.08
C ASP A 274 18.99 5.38 -11.54
N ALA A 275 18.35 6.08 -10.60
CA ALA A 275 17.49 7.22 -10.91
C ALA A 275 18.30 8.37 -11.51
N ALA A 276 19.49 8.65 -10.97
CA ALA A 276 20.39 9.69 -11.45
C ALA A 276 20.91 9.39 -12.87
N LEU A 277 21.45 8.20 -13.09
CA LEU A 277 22.00 7.78 -14.39
C LEU A 277 20.89 7.58 -15.42
N GLY A 278 19.80 6.91 -15.06
CA GLY A 278 18.63 6.76 -15.92
C GLY A 278 18.01 8.10 -16.28
N GLY A 279 17.90 9.01 -15.31
CA GLY A 279 17.47 10.39 -15.54
C GLY A 279 18.41 11.15 -16.47
N ALA A 280 19.71 11.12 -16.24
CA ALA A 280 20.71 11.75 -17.11
C ALA A 280 20.64 11.18 -18.54
N ALA A 281 20.53 9.87 -18.69
CA ALA A 281 20.38 9.20 -19.98
C ALA A 281 19.10 9.65 -20.70
N MET A 282 17.95 9.64 -20.01
CA MET A 282 16.68 10.13 -20.56
C MET A 282 16.73 11.60 -20.96
N PHE A 283 17.40 12.44 -20.16
CA PHE A 283 17.61 13.84 -20.50
C PHE A 283 18.47 13.99 -21.75
N GLY A 284 19.57 13.23 -21.85
CA GLY A 284 20.42 13.16 -23.04
C GLY A 284 19.64 12.73 -24.29
N LEU A 285 18.80 11.70 -24.20
CA LEU A 285 17.91 11.27 -25.28
C LEU A 285 17.00 12.40 -25.75
N ALA A 286 16.45 13.19 -24.83
CA ALA A 286 15.58 14.32 -25.16
C ALA A 286 16.29 15.47 -25.92
N LEU A 287 17.62 15.56 -25.81
CA LEU A 287 18.44 16.54 -26.54
C LEU A 287 18.80 16.08 -27.96
N LEU A 288 18.79 14.77 -28.23
CA LEU A 288 19.11 14.22 -29.54
C LEU A 288 18.08 14.63 -30.60
N ARG A 289 18.57 15.01 -31.78
CA ARG A 289 17.76 15.33 -32.96
C ARG A 289 17.79 14.17 -33.95
N LEU A 290 17.05 13.11 -33.63
CA LEU A 290 16.90 11.93 -34.49
C LEU A 290 15.50 11.92 -35.11
N GLU A 291 15.42 11.95 -36.44
CA GLU A 291 14.14 11.95 -37.16
C GLU A 291 13.50 10.55 -37.23
N SER A 292 14.32 9.50 -37.42
CA SER A 292 13.86 8.12 -37.50
C SER A 292 13.48 7.54 -36.13
N TRP A 293 12.29 6.96 -36.02
CA TRP A 293 11.86 6.24 -34.81
C TRP A 293 12.76 5.02 -34.51
N LYS A 294 13.31 4.36 -35.54
CA LYS A 294 14.24 3.23 -35.37
C LYS A 294 15.56 3.70 -34.74
N ALA A 295 16.07 4.86 -35.16
CA ALA A 295 17.27 5.44 -34.57
C ALA A 295 17.02 5.84 -33.11
N ARG A 296 15.88 6.48 -32.81
CA ARG A 296 15.46 6.79 -31.43
C ARG A 296 15.34 5.54 -30.57
N LEU A 297 14.75 4.46 -31.10
CA LEU A 297 14.67 3.18 -30.40
C LEU A 297 16.07 2.60 -30.16
N GLY A 298 16.95 2.61 -31.17
CA GLY A 298 18.32 2.10 -31.05
C GLY A 298 19.09 2.79 -29.93
N VAL A 299 19.09 4.13 -29.88
CA VAL A 299 19.77 4.86 -28.80
C VAL A 299 19.10 4.67 -27.43
N ALA A 300 17.77 4.51 -27.39
CA ALA A 300 17.05 4.22 -26.15
C ALA A 300 17.39 2.82 -25.61
N VAL A 301 17.51 1.81 -26.48
CA VAL A 301 17.94 0.45 -26.11
C VAL A 301 19.37 0.44 -25.62
N VAL A 302 20.29 1.15 -26.29
CA VAL A 302 21.68 1.30 -25.82
C VAL A 302 21.73 1.97 -24.46
N ALA A 303 21.00 3.07 -24.25
CA ALA A 303 20.93 3.76 -22.96
C ALA A 303 20.37 2.85 -21.85
N GLY A 304 19.30 2.09 -22.13
CA GLY A 304 18.74 1.13 -21.19
C GLY A 304 19.69 -0.03 -20.88
N GLY A 305 20.39 -0.54 -21.89
CA GLY A 305 21.41 -1.59 -21.72
C GLY A 305 22.61 -1.12 -20.91
N LEU A 306 23.07 0.11 -21.10
CA LEU A 306 24.13 0.72 -20.28
C LEU A 306 23.69 0.90 -18.83
N LEU A 307 22.45 1.33 -18.58
CA LEU A 307 21.91 1.44 -17.22
C LEU A 307 21.77 0.08 -16.54
N ALA A 308 21.22 -0.91 -17.25
CA ALA A 308 21.10 -2.27 -16.73
C ALA A 308 22.48 -2.91 -16.46
N GLY A 309 23.44 -2.70 -17.37
CA GLY A 309 24.82 -3.13 -17.20
C GLY A 309 25.49 -2.44 -16.01
N PHE A 310 25.29 -1.13 -15.84
CA PHE A 310 25.73 -0.40 -14.65
C PHE A 310 25.16 -1.02 -13.38
N HIS A 311 23.84 -1.20 -13.29
CA HIS A 311 23.21 -1.76 -12.10
C HIS A 311 23.74 -3.15 -11.78
N ALA A 312 23.83 -4.02 -12.79
CA ALA A 312 24.31 -5.39 -12.61
C ALA A 312 25.78 -5.46 -12.15
N LEU A 313 26.62 -4.51 -12.59
CA LEU A 313 28.04 -4.47 -12.23
C LEU A 313 28.30 -3.73 -10.91
N ALA A 314 27.59 -2.64 -10.64
CA ALA A 314 27.76 -1.83 -9.43
C ALA A 314 27.03 -2.44 -8.23
N TRP A 315 25.89 -3.08 -8.45
CA TRP A 315 24.98 -3.57 -7.41
C TRP A 315 24.55 -5.03 -7.64
N PRO A 316 25.48 -5.98 -7.86
CA PRO A 316 25.13 -7.37 -8.21
C PRO A 316 24.28 -8.07 -7.13
N HIS A 317 24.41 -7.68 -5.86
CA HIS A 317 23.61 -8.23 -4.76
C HIS A 317 22.13 -7.81 -4.81
N CYS A 318 21.79 -6.71 -5.49
CA CYS A 318 20.41 -6.27 -5.69
C CYS A 318 19.73 -6.91 -6.90
N LEU A 319 20.39 -7.86 -7.58
CA LEU A 319 19.77 -8.72 -8.60
C LEU A 319 18.99 -9.90 -7.99
N GLN A 320 19.09 -10.07 -6.67
CA GLN A 320 18.35 -11.07 -5.90
C GLN A 320 17.05 -10.48 -5.33
N ARG A 321 16.45 -11.15 -4.33
CA ARG A 321 15.29 -10.60 -3.62
C ARG A 321 15.66 -9.29 -2.94
N LEU A 322 14.88 -8.24 -3.19
CA LEU A 322 15.17 -6.89 -2.70
C LEU A 322 15.11 -6.79 -1.19
N GLU A 323 14.30 -7.63 -0.54
CA GLU A 323 14.16 -7.70 0.91
C GLU A 323 15.44 -8.20 1.60
N GLY A 324 16.33 -8.89 0.90
CA GLY A 324 17.61 -9.38 1.46
C GLY A 324 17.47 -10.39 2.60
N VAL A 325 16.30 -11.04 2.74
CA VAL A 325 16.00 -11.99 3.81
C VAL A 325 16.79 -13.29 3.63
N SER A 326 17.36 -13.82 4.71
CA SER A 326 18.02 -15.12 4.70
C SER A 326 17.11 -16.26 4.18
N PRO A 327 17.68 -17.32 3.59
CA PRO A 327 16.89 -18.49 3.18
C PRO A 327 16.09 -19.10 4.34
N GLU A 328 16.66 -19.10 5.56
CA GLU A 328 16.00 -19.60 6.77
C GLU A 328 14.75 -18.79 7.10
N ALA A 329 14.87 -17.46 7.23
CA ALA A 329 13.71 -16.60 7.50
C ALA A 329 12.69 -16.62 6.35
N THR A 330 13.14 -16.85 5.12
CA THR A 330 12.23 -17.01 3.97
C THR A 330 11.33 -18.23 4.15
N THR A 331 11.92 -19.40 4.41
CA THR A 331 11.17 -20.66 4.58
C THR A 331 10.32 -20.64 5.85
N LEU A 332 10.85 -20.14 6.97
CA LEU A 332 10.16 -20.17 8.25
C LEU A 332 9.04 -19.12 8.38
N TRP A 333 9.14 -18.01 7.65
CA TRP A 333 8.24 -16.86 7.79
C TRP A 333 7.73 -16.29 6.47
N LEU A 334 8.61 -15.84 5.56
CA LEU A 334 8.18 -15.02 4.41
C LEU A 334 7.19 -15.75 3.49
N ASP A 335 7.42 -17.04 3.22
CA ASP A 335 6.53 -17.87 2.38
C ASP A 335 5.15 -18.16 3.03
N HIS A 336 5.02 -17.85 4.32
CA HIS A 336 3.78 -17.96 5.09
C HIS A 336 2.99 -16.65 5.13
N VAL A 337 3.55 -15.54 4.63
CA VAL A 337 2.86 -14.25 4.54
C VAL A 337 1.69 -14.34 3.56
N ARG A 338 0.48 -14.18 4.08
CA ARG A 338 -0.77 -14.40 3.32
C ARG A 338 -0.89 -13.49 2.10
N GLU A 339 -0.37 -12.26 2.16
CA GLU A 339 -0.49 -11.26 1.09
C GLU A 339 0.46 -11.48 -0.08
N ALA A 340 1.55 -12.21 0.15
CA ALA A 340 2.53 -12.57 -0.88
C ALA A 340 2.03 -13.72 -1.79
N ARG A 341 0.87 -14.34 -1.46
CA ARG A 341 0.27 -15.41 -2.25
C ARG A 341 -0.56 -14.86 -3.41
N PRO A 342 -0.70 -15.62 -4.51
CA PRO A 342 -1.48 -15.20 -5.66
C PRO A 342 -2.99 -15.27 -5.37
N PHE A 343 -3.78 -14.47 -6.10
CA PHE A 343 -5.21 -14.30 -5.79
C PHE A 343 -6.02 -15.59 -5.76
N TYR A 344 -5.67 -16.57 -6.60
CA TYR A 344 -6.37 -17.86 -6.70
C TYR A 344 -6.11 -18.80 -5.51
N ARG A 345 -5.12 -18.49 -4.66
CA ARG A 345 -4.92 -19.19 -3.37
C ARG A 345 -5.76 -18.60 -2.23
N HIS A 346 -6.49 -17.51 -2.47
CA HIS A 346 -7.45 -16.96 -1.54
C HIS A 346 -8.84 -17.55 -1.79
N GLY A 347 -9.72 -17.49 -0.79
CA GLY A 347 -11.11 -17.90 -0.98
C GLY A 347 -11.76 -17.13 -2.13
N TRP A 348 -12.63 -17.79 -2.90
CA TRP A 348 -13.19 -17.28 -4.16
C TRP A 348 -13.85 -15.90 -4.02
N ARG A 349 -14.45 -15.57 -2.86
CA ARG A 349 -15.00 -14.24 -2.58
C ARG A 349 -13.92 -13.14 -2.57
N ILE A 350 -12.79 -13.40 -1.93
CA ILE A 350 -11.66 -12.45 -1.84
C ILE A 350 -11.00 -12.33 -3.21
N GLY A 351 -10.68 -13.47 -3.84
CA GLY A 351 -10.07 -13.51 -5.18
C GLY A 351 -10.95 -12.81 -6.22
N GLY A 352 -12.24 -13.14 -6.27
CA GLY A 352 -13.22 -12.54 -7.18
C GLY A 352 -13.35 -11.02 -6.99
N THR A 353 -13.42 -10.55 -5.75
CA THR A 353 -13.48 -9.10 -5.46
C THR A 353 -12.21 -8.37 -5.89
N ALA A 354 -11.04 -9.00 -5.75
CA ALA A 354 -9.77 -8.41 -6.15
C ALA A 354 -9.64 -8.24 -7.67
N VAL A 355 -10.06 -9.25 -8.45
CA VAL A 355 -9.85 -9.27 -9.91
C VAL A 355 -10.99 -8.65 -10.73
N ALA A 356 -12.21 -8.57 -10.20
CA ALA A 356 -13.40 -8.17 -10.97
C ALA A 356 -13.24 -6.81 -11.65
N LEU A 357 -12.89 -5.77 -10.89
CA LEU A 357 -12.73 -4.42 -11.40
C LEU A 357 -11.54 -4.32 -12.40
N PRO A 358 -10.34 -4.86 -12.12
CA PRO A 358 -9.27 -4.97 -13.12
C PRO A 358 -9.67 -5.67 -14.42
N VAL A 359 -10.44 -6.76 -14.36
CA VAL A 359 -10.92 -7.47 -15.56
C VAL A 359 -11.89 -6.59 -16.36
N THR A 360 -12.82 -5.91 -15.71
CA THR A 360 -13.70 -4.93 -16.38
C THR A 360 -12.89 -3.82 -17.05
N ALA A 361 -11.81 -3.35 -16.42
CA ALA A 361 -10.95 -2.33 -16.98
C ALA A 361 -10.17 -2.78 -18.22
N LEU A 362 -9.87 -4.08 -18.41
CA LEU A 362 -9.27 -4.55 -19.67
C LEU A 362 -10.15 -4.21 -20.87
N ILE A 363 -11.46 -4.43 -20.73
CA ILE A 363 -12.44 -4.10 -21.75
C ILE A 363 -12.50 -2.58 -21.94
N GLY A 364 -12.53 -1.83 -20.84
CA GLY A 364 -12.47 -0.37 -20.86
C GLY A 364 -11.27 0.19 -21.61
N TRP A 365 -10.07 -0.32 -21.32
CA TRP A 365 -8.83 0.08 -21.99
C TRP A 365 -8.86 -0.26 -23.47
N ALA A 366 -9.33 -1.45 -23.85
CA ALA A 366 -9.47 -1.84 -25.25
C ALA A 366 -10.38 -0.86 -26.03
N PHE A 367 -11.52 -0.46 -25.46
CA PHE A 367 -12.41 0.51 -26.10
C PHE A 367 -11.84 1.93 -26.14
N LEU A 368 -11.14 2.38 -25.09
CA LEU A 368 -10.49 3.69 -25.10
C LEU A 368 -9.38 3.76 -26.15
N VAL A 369 -8.55 2.72 -26.25
CA VAL A 369 -7.52 2.58 -27.28
C VAL A 369 -8.15 2.56 -28.68
N TRP A 370 -9.18 1.74 -28.89
CA TRP A 370 -9.90 1.68 -30.16
C TRP A 370 -10.50 3.03 -30.56
N LYS A 371 -11.17 3.73 -29.62
CA LYS A 371 -11.76 5.05 -29.87
C LYS A 371 -10.67 6.08 -30.22
N ALA A 372 -9.56 6.10 -29.49
CA ALA A 372 -8.46 7.01 -29.76
C ALA A 372 -7.79 6.73 -31.12
N ALA A 373 -7.67 5.46 -31.50
CA ALA A 373 -7.15 5.06 -32.81
C ALA A 373 -8.08 5.48 -33.97
N ARG A 374 -9.40 5.43 -33.77
CA ARG A 374 -10.41 5.85 -34.77
C ARG A 374 -10.40 7.36 -35.06
N LEU A 375 -9.85 8.18 -34.18
CA LEU A 375 -9.64 9.61 -34.41
C LEU A 375 -8.48 9.89 -35.39
N GLY A 376 -7.76 8.86 -35.84
CA GLY A 376 -6.72 9.00 -36.85
C GLY A 376 -5.56 9.88 -36.39
N PRO A 377 -4.99 10.71 -37.29
CA PRO A 377 -3.85 11.59 -36.99
C PRO A 377 -4.04 12.47 -35.75
N ASP A 378 -5.26 13.00 -35.54
CA ASP A 378 -5.61 13.93 -34.45
C ASP A 378 -5.73 13.22 -33.10
N GLY A 379 -5.99 11.91 -33.12
CA GLY A 379 -6.10 11.06 -31.93
C GLY A 379 -4.79 10.49 -31.42
N ARG A 380 -3.68 10.64 -32.15
CA ARG A 380 -2.42 9.92 -31.87
C ARG A 380 -1.86 10.19 -30.47
N ASP A 381 -1.83 11.45 -30.04
CA ASP A 381 -1.33 11.80 -28.70
C ASP A 381 -2.24 11.23 -27.59
N LEU A 382 -3.57 11.24 -27.80
CA LEU A 382 -4.52 10.60 -26.88
C LEU A 382 -4.33 9.08 -26.83
N LEU A 383 -4.17 8.44 -27.98
CA LEU A 383 -3.94 7.00 -28.10
C LEU A 383 -2.68 6.60 -27.34
N TYR A 384 -1.58 7.32 -27.57
CA TYR A 384 -0.31 7.03 -26.92
C TYR A 384 -0.36 7.22 -25.40
N ARG A 385 -0.98 8.32 -24.91
CA ARG A 385 -1.20 8.51 -23.47
C ARG A 385 -2.11 7.43 -22.87
N THR A 386 -3.14 7.00 -23.60
CA THR A 386 -4.04 5.93 -23.16
C THR A 386 -3.29 4.60 -23.04
N LEU A 387 -2.47 4.24 -24.02
CA LEU A 387 -1.62 3.04 -23.97
C LEU A 387 -0.61 3.11 -22.82
N ALA A 388 0.03 4.26 -22.61
CA ALA A 388 1.00 4.45 -21.55
C ALA A 388 0.39 4.31 -20.14
N VAL A 389 -0.88 4.70 -19.96
CA VAL A 389 -1.62 4.50 -18.70
C VAL A 389 -2.18 3.08 -18.58
N ALA A 390 -2.64 2.48 -19.68
CA ALA A 390 -3.16 1.12 -19.68
C ALA A 390 -2.09 0.08 -19.32
N LEU A 391 -0.85 0.26 -19.76
CA LEU A 391 0.26 -0.67 -19.54
C LEU A 391 0.47 -1.04 -18.05
N PRO A 392 0.72 -0.10 -17.11
CA PRO A 392 0.87 -0.44 -15.70
C PRO A 392 -0.43 -1.00 -15.09
N SER A 393 -1.61 -0.59 -15.57
CA SER A 393 -2.89 -1.17 -15.12
C SER A 393 -3.01 -2.66 -15.47
N VAL A 394 -2.62 -3.05 -16.68
CA VAL A 394 -2.62 -4.45 -17.14
C VAL A 394 -1.55 -5.25 -16.39
N ALA A 395 -0.37 -4.67 -16.22
CA ALA A 395 0.71 -5.29 -15.44
C ALA A 395 0.28 -5.55 -13.99
N ALA A 396 -0.43 -4.63 -13.35
CA ALA A 396 -0.94 -4.83 -11.99
C ALA A 396 -1.95 -5.99 -11.89
N LEU A 397 -2.79 -6.18 -12.91
CA LEU A 397 -3.66 -7.37 -12.99
C LEU A 397 -2.83 -8.64 -13.16
N ALA A 398 -1.82 -8.63 -14.03
CA ALA A 398 -0.92 -9.79 -14.19
C ALA A 398 -0.20 -10.14 -12.88
N LEU A 399 0.25 -9.14 -12.13
CA LEU A 399 0.90 -9.32 -10.83
C LEU A 399 -0.03 -9.96 -9.77
N LEU A 400 -1.35 -9.91 -9.92
CA LEU A 400 -2.25 -10.64 -9.01
C LEU A 400 -2.09 -12.16 -9.12
N PHE A 401 -1.66 -12.67 -10.27
CA PHE A 401 -1.30 -14.08 -10.45
C PHE A 401 0.00 -14.45 -9.73
N TRP A 402 0.75 -13.46 -9.26
CA TRP A 402 1.93 -13.65 -8.40
C TRP A 402 1.58 -13.38 -6.94
N GLN A 403 1.10 -12.18 -6.60
CA GLN A 403 0.81 -11.74 -5.24
C GLN A 403 -0.44 -10.84 -5.14
N MET A 404 -1.22 -11.06 -4.09
CA MET A 404 -2.38 -10.24 -3.76
C MET A 404 -2.04 -8.83 -3.28
N ARG A 405 -0.79 -8.58 -2.88
CA ARG A 405 -0.29 -7.23 -2.56
C ARG A 405 -0.45 -6.23 -3.72
N ALA A 406 -0.54 -6.70 -4.96
CA ALA A 406 -0.81 -5.83 -6.11
C ALA A 406 -2.28 -5.35 -6.22
N ALA A 407 -3.22 -5.93 -5.46
CA ALA A 407 -4.65 -5.64 -5.59
C ALA A 407 -5.06 -4.18 -5.38
N PRO A 408 -4.52 -3.44 -4.39
CA PRO A 408 -4.82 -2.03 -4.23
C PRO A 408 -4.43 -1.19 -5.45
N ALA A 409 -3.25 -1.45 -6.04
CA ALA A 409 -2.80 -0.74 -7.23
C ALA A 409 -3.60 -1.15 -8.47
N ALA A 410 -3.88 -2.45 -8.64
CA ALA A 410 -4.66 -2.97 -9.75
C ALA A 410 -6.07 -2.39 -9.79
N GLN A 411 -6.78 -2.38 -8.65
CA GLN A 411 -8.12 -1.79 -8.55
C GLN A 411 -8.10 -0.28 -8.80
N MET A 412 -7.13 0.44 -8.22
CA MET A 412 -7.01 1.89 -8.40
C MET A 412 -6.82 2.27 -9.87
N MET A 413 -5.89 1.63 -10.57
CA MET A 413 -5.59 1.91 -11.97
C MET A 413 -6.69 1.44 -12.94
N ALA A 414 -7.51 0.49 -12.51
CA ALA A 414 -8.65 0.00 -13.27
C ALA A 414 -9.81 1.02 -13.37
N LEU A 415 -9.96 1.89 -12.37
CA LEU A 415 -11.12 2.78 -12.24
C LEU A 415 -11.37 3.68 -13.45
N PRO A 416 -10.37 4.40 -14.03
CA PRO A 416 -10.63 5.27 -15.18
C PRO A 416 -11.19 4.50 -16.39
N ALA A 417 -10.68 3.30 -16.67
CA ALA A 417 -11.11 2.51 -17.81
C ALA A 417 -12.42 1.77 -17.58
N ALA A 418 -12.61 1.15 -16.41
CA ALA A 418 -13.87 0.48 -16.08
C ALA A 418 -15.03 1.47 -16.12
N THR A 419 -14.86 2.67 -15.54
CA THR A 419 -15.90 3.70 -15.55
C THR A 419 -16.06 4.40 -16.91
N ALA A 420 -15.05 4.35 -17.79
CA ALA A 420 -15.19 4.85 -19.16
C ALA A 420 -16.26 4.09 -19.95
N LEU A 421 -16.46 2.79 -19.67
CA LEU A 421 -17.52 2.01 -20.32
C LEU A 421 -18.91 2.62 -20.10
N ILE A 422 -19.16 3.18 -18.92
CA ILE A 422 -20.41 3.87 -18.59
C ILE A 422 -20.61 5.07 -19.53
N VAL A 423 -19.57 5.89 -19.70
CA VAL A 423 -19.59 7.06 -20.60
C VAL A 423 -19.76 6.63 -22.06
N LEU A 424 -19.14 5.51 -22.45
CA LEU A 424 -19.14 5.06 -23.83
C LEU A 424 -20.46 4.41 -24.26
N PHE A 425 -21.21 3.79 -23.35
CA PHE A 425 -22.37 2.96 -23.72
C PHE A 425 -23.65 3.27 -22.93
N ALA A 426 -23.58 3.50 -21.62
CA ALA A 426 -24.77 3.51 -20.77
C ALA A 426 -25.79 4.60 -21.18
N GLY A 427 -25.32 5.81 -21.52
CA GLY A 427 -26.21 6.89 -21.97
C GLY A 427 -27.01 6.52 -23.22
N ARG A 428 -26.34 6.02 -24.27
CA ARG A 428 -27.01 5.61 -25.52
C ARG A 428 -27.98 4.45 -25.31
N TRP A 429 -27.66 3.54 -24.40
CA TRP A 429 -28.54 2.42 -24.09
C TRP A 429 -29.77 2.86 -23.30
N MET A 430 -29.65 3.85 -22.42
CA MET A 430 -30.77 4.46 -21.69
C MET A 430 -31.72 5.26 -22.60
N GLU A 431 -31.22 5.84 -23.68
CA GLU A 431 -32.04 6.57 -24.67
C GLU A 431 -32.79 5.64 -25.65
N SER A 432 -32.47 4.34 -25.66
CA SER A 432 -33.12 3.38 -26.56
C SER A 432 -34.54 3.03 -26.10
N PRO A 433 -35.49 2.76 -27.02
CA PRO A 433 -36.84 2.31 -26.68
C PRO A 433 -36.91 0.87 -26.14
N LYS A 434 -35.83 0.08 -26.28
CA LYS A 434 -35.78 -1.34 -25.86
C LYS A 434 -35.44 -1.46 -24.37
N LEU A 435 -36.37 -1.96 -23.55
CA LEU A 435 -36.21 -2.10 -22.09
C LEU A 435 -34.98 -2.92 -21.67
N TRP A 436 -34.63 -3.97 -22.39
CA TRP A 436 -33.45 -4.79 -22.07
C TRP A 436 -32.13 -4.00 -22.16
N LEU A 437 -32.07 -2.93 -22.97
CA LEU A 437 -30.91 -2.04 -23.03
C LEU A 437 -30.81 -1.14 -21.79
N HIS A 438 -31.93 -0.79 -21.14
CA HIS A 438 -31.91 -0.10 -19.85
C HIS A 438 -31.35 -1.02 -18.77
N ALA A 439 -31.80 -2.28 -18.72
CA ALA A 439 -31.26 -3.28 -17.80
C ALA A 439 -29.76 -3.52 -18.03
N ALA A 440 -29.33 -3.64 -19.29
CA ALA A 440 -27.91 -3.74 -19.64
C ALA A 440 -27.11 -2.48 -19.24
N ALA A 441 -27.68 -1.28 -19.36
CA ALA A 441 -27.05 -0.05 -18.89
C ALA A 441 -26.84 -0.06 -17.38
N VAL A 442 -27.84 -0.47 -16.59
CA VAL A 442 -27.72 -0.61 -15.12
C VAL A 442 -26.63 -1.62 -14.76
N VAL A 443 -26.61 -2.79 -15.39
CA VAL A 443 -25.55 -3.80 -15.18
C VAL A 443 -24.19 -3.23 -15.53
N LEU A 444 -24.07 -2.48 -16.63
CA LEU A 444 -22.82 -1.83 -17.01
C LEU A 444 -22.38 -0.77 -16.00
N VAL A 445 -23.30 -0.01 -15.40
CA VAL A 445 -22.97 0.92 -14.31
C VAL A 445 -22.39 0.14 -13.14
N LEU A 446 -23.05 -0.94 -12.70
CA LEU A 446 -22.57 -1.76 -11.59
C LEU A 446 -21.20 -2.39 -11.88
N LEU A 447 -20.97 -2.87 -13.09
CA LEU A 447 -19.66 -3.40 -13.51
C LEU A 447 -18.61 -2.30 -13.57
N GLY A 448 -18.93 -1.17 -14.21
CA GLY A 448 -18.00 -0.06 -14.42
C GLY A 448 -17.54 0.61 -13.13
N VAL A 449 -18.42 0.71 -12.12
CA VAL A 449 -18.04 1.19 -10.79
C VAL A 449 -17.51 0.07 -9.87
N GLY A 450 -17.45 -1.18 -10.33
CA GLY A 450 -16.95 -2.31 -9.56
C GLY A 450 -17.91 -2.84 -8.47
N ALA A 451 -19.16 -2.40 -8.45
CA ALA A 451 -20.17 -2.81 -7.46
C ALA A 451 -20.84 -4.16 -7.77
N ALA A 452 -20.78 -4.64 -9.01
CA ALA A 452 -21.50 -5.84 -9.45
C ALA A 452 -21.15 -7.09 -8.60
N VAL A 453 -19.87 -7.40 -8.43
CA VAL A 453 -19.42 -8.56 -7.65
C VAL A 453 -19.75 -8.40 -6.15
N PRO A 454 -19.40 -7.29 -5.49
CA PRO A 454 -19.78 -7.07 -4.09
C PRO A 454 -21.28 -7.20 -3.81
N VAL A 455 -22.12 -6.62 -4.66
CA VAL A 455 -23.59 -6.71 -4.53
C VAL A 455 -24.05 -8.15 -4.72
N ALA A 456 -23.56 -8.86 -5.74
CA ALA A 456 -23.89 -10.28 -5.94
C ALA A 456 -23.44 -11.15 -4.76
N LEU A 457 -22.29 -10.86 -4.16
CA LEU A 457 -21.79 -11.58 -2.99
C LEU A 457 -22.66 -11.39 -1.74
N GLN A 458 -23.40 -10.28 -1.61
CA GLN A 458 -24.35 -10.07 -0.51
C GLN A 458 -25.59 -10.96 -0.63
N LEU A 459 -25.95 -11.37 -1.85
CA LEU A 459 -27.08 -12.26 -2.11
C LEU A 459 -26.74 -13.73 -1.83
N ILE A 460 -25.45 -14.06 -1.78
CA ILE A 460 -24.98 -15.42 -1.48
C ILE A 460 -24.71 -15.49 0.02
N PRO A 461 -25.39 -16.37 0.78
CA PRO A 461 -25.12 -16.55 2.20
C PRO A 461 -23.64 -16.81 2.47
N GLN A 462 -23.08 -16.16 3.50
CA GLN A 462 -21.72 -16.50 3.92
C GLN A 462 -21.73 -17.91 4.51
N GLU A 463 -20.83 -18.77 4.02
CA GLU A 463 -20.59 -20.07 4.63
C GLU A 463 -20.22 -19.85 6.10
N SER A 464 -20.80 -20.66 6.99
CA SER A 464 -20.44 -20.59 8.40
C SER A 464 -18.95 -20.86 8.53
N GLN A 465 -18.24 -19.97 9.22
CA GLN A 465 -16.83 -20.24 9.49
C GLN A 465 -16.77 -21.44 10.41
N GLY A 466 -16.09 -22.51 9.98
CA GLY A 466 -15.83 -23.66 10.84
C GLY A 466 -15.22 -23.21 12.17
N GLY A 467 -15.52 -23.92 13.26
CA GLY A 467 -15.22 -23.48 14.63
C GLY A 467 -13.75 -23.08 14.86
N VAL A 468 -12.80 -23.72 14.18
CA VAL A 468 -11.37 -23.37 14.22
C VAL A 468 -11.13 -21.97 13.64
N ARG A 469 -11.65 -21.67 12.45
CA ARG A 469 -11.43 -20.38 11.77
C ARG A 469 -12.05 -19.22 12.56
N ALA A 470 -13.20 -19.45 13.19
CA ALA A 470 -13.83 -18.48 14.09
C ALA A 470 -12.96 -18.17 15.32
N LYS A 471 -12.38 -19.20 15.96
CA LYS A 471 -11.43 -19.02 17.08
C LYS A 471 -10.19 -18.23 16.67
N VAL A 472 -9.64 -18.51 15.48
CA VAL A 472 -8.48 -17.77 14.95
C VAL A 472 -8.81 -16.31 14.70
N ALA A 473 -9.94 -16.03 14.04
CA ALA A 473 -10.39 -14.66 13.80
C ALA A 473 -10.65 -13.91 15.11
N GLN A 474 -11.19 -14.58 16.11
CA GLN A 474 -11.39 -14.01 17.45
C GLN A 474 -10.07 -13.69 18.14
N ALA A 475 -9.09 -14.61 18.14
CA ALA A 475 -7.78 -14.41 18.75
C ALA A 475 -7.02 -13.23 18.10
N ASN A 476 -6.98 -13.19 16.76
CA ASN A 476 -6.38 -12.09 16.00
C ASN A 476 -7.03 -10.73 16.29
N ARG A 477 -8.30 -10.69 16.70
CA ARG A 477 -8.99 -9.45 17.09
C ARG A 477 -8.76 -9.10 18.57
N LEU A 478 -8.79 -10.09 19.46
CA LEU A 478 -8.76 -9.88 20.91
C LEU A 478 -7.35 -9.62 21.44
N CYS A 479 -6.35 -10.41 21.03
CA CYS A 479 -4.98 -10.29 21.54
C CYS A 479 -4.38 -8.89 21.35
N PRO A 480 -4.46 -8.24 20.17
CA PRO A 480 -3.91 -6.89 20.03
C PRO A 480 -4.76 -5.80 20.70
N SER A 481 -5.90 -6.12 21.33
CA SER A 481 -6.75 -5.10 21.98
C SER A 481 -6.07 -4.51 23.22
N LEU A 482 -6.31 -3.22 23.48
CA LEU A 482 -5.80 -2.56 24.70
C LEU A 482 -6.28 -3.26 25.97
N ALA A 483 -7.53 -3.75 25.97
CA ALA A 483 -8.10 -4.48 27.11
C ALA A 483 -7.33 -5.79 27.40
N ALA A 484 -6.97 -6.55 26.36
CA ALA A 484 -6.21 -7.79 26.52
C ALA A 484 -4.76 -7.54 26.97
N LEU A 485 -4.16 -6.41 26.55
CA LEU A 485 -2.79 -6.04 26.92
C LEU A 485 -2.71 -5.33 28.28
N ALA A 486 -3.82 -4.85 28.85
CA ALA A 486 -3.81 -4.14 30.14
C ALA A 486 -3.23 -4.95 31.31
N PRO A 487 -3.48 -6.26 31.47
CA PRO A 487 -2.80 -7.06 32.49
C PRO A 487 -1.30 -7.25 32.24
N ILE A 488 -0.89 -7.29 30.97
CA ILE A 488 0.52 -7.37 30.56
C ILE A 488 1.22 -6.07 30.95
N GLN A 489 0.62 -4.93 30.61
CA GLN A 489 1.08 -3.57 30.96
C GLN A 489 1.26 -3.32 32.47
N ARG A 490 0.69 -4.16 33.35
CA ARG A 490 0.86 -4.05 34.81
C ARG A 490 2.08 -4.80 35.34
N GLN A 491 2.68 -5.68 34.53
CA GLN A 491 3.91 -6.35 34.92
C GLN A 491 5.06 -5.32 34.93
N PRO A 492 6.10 -5.52 35.75
CA PRO A 492 7.30 -4.69 35.71
C PRO A 492 7.89 -4.61 34.29
N LYS A 493 8.52 -3.47 33.96
CA LYS A 493 9.18 -3.30 32.66
C LYS A 493 10.12 -4.48 32.42
N GLY A 494 10.06 -5.04 31.23
CA GLY A 494 10.93 -6.13 30.82
C GLY A 494 10.84 -6.43 29.33
N MET A 495 11.75 -7.29 28.90
CA MET A 495 11.93 -7.78 27.55
C MET A 495 11.01 -9.00 27.32
N VAL A 496 10.07 -8.90 26.38
CA VAL A 496 9.05 -9.93 26.15
C VAL A 496 9.35 -10.72 24.88
N PHE A 497 9.57 -12.03 25.03
CA PHE A 497 9.60 -12.98 23.94
C PHE A 497 8.16 -13.34 23.53
N THR A 498 7.78 -13.03 22.30
CA THR A 498 6.43 -13.30 21.79
C THR A 498 6.43 -13.51 20.28
N PHE A 499 5.26 -13.77 19.70
CA PHE A 499 5.12 -13.87 18.25
C PHE A 499 5.49 -12.54 17.58
N ILE A 500 6.21 -12.61 16.47
CA ILE A 500 6.61 -11.41 15.72
C ILE A 500 5.41 -10.51 15.37
N ASP A 501 4.25 -11.08 15.04
CA ASP A 501 3.06 -10.32 14.68
C ASP A 501 2.44 -9.55 15.86
N LEU A 502 2.81 -9.87 17.11
CA LEU A 502 2.32 -9.18 18.31
C LEU A 502 3.30 -8.10 18.80
N GLY A 503 4.59 -8.22 18.50
CA GLY A 503 5.64 -7.31 18.95
C GLY A 503 5.35 -5.81 18.69
N PRO A 504 4.97 -5.40 17.47
CA PRO A 504 4.62 -4.01 17.17
C PRO A 504 3.51 -3.47 18.04
N ARG A 505 2.46 -4.26 18.26
CA ARG A 505 1.35 -3.85 19.11
C ARG A 505 1.74 -3.77 20.57
N LEU A 506 2.57 -4.72 21.05
CA LEU A 506 3.06 -4.75 22.41
C LEU A 506 3.82 -3.46 22.75
N ILE A 507 4.77 -3.04 21.90
CA ILE A 507 5.55 -1.82 22.17
C ILE A 507 4.70 -0.55 22.09
N VAL A 508 3.65 -0.52 21.26
CA VAL A 508 2.75 0.65 21.18
C VAL A 508 1.82 0.73 22.40
N ALA A 509 1.26 -0.40 22.81
CA ALA A 509 0.25 -0.44 23.86
C ALA A 509 0.85 -0.49 25.28
N THR A 510 2.11 -0.91 25.40
CA THR A 510 2.74 -1.17 26.69
C THR A 510 4.10 -0.49 26.84
N HIS A 511 4.68 -0.57 28.03
CA HIS A 511 6.02 -0.08 28.36
C HIS A 511 7.12 -1.16 28.19
N HIS A 512 6.74 -2.38 27.80
CA HIS A 512 7.66 -3.49 27.55
C HIS A 512 8.38 -3.38 26.21
N ASP A 513 9.54 -4.00 26.12
CA ASP A 513 10.27 -4.14 24.86
C ASP A 513 9.99 -5.54 24.28
N ALA A 514 10.13 -5.71 22.96
CA ALA A 514 9.79 -6.94 22.23
C ALA A 514 11.01 -7.47 21.47
N VAL A 515 11.04 -8.76 21.14
CA VAL A 515 12.18 -9.33 20.39
C VAL A 515 12.24 -8.78 18.98
N GLY A 516 11.08 -8.58 18.36
CA GLY A 516 11.01 -8.00 17.03
C GLY A 516 9.58 -7.96 16.50
N GLY A 517 9.49 -7.70 15.20
CA GLY A 517 8.26 -7.75 14.42
C GLY A 517 8.50 -8.33 13.03
N PRO A 518 7.47 -8.45 12.19
CA PRO A 518 7.57 -9.08 10.87
C PRO A 518 8.22 -8.15 9.82
N TYR A 519 9.44 -7.69 10.11
CA TYR A 519 10.20 -6.76 9.27
C TYR A 519 11.46 -7.44 8.76
N HIS A 520 11.64 -7.46 7.43
CA HIS A 520 12.69 -8.25 6.77
C HIS A 520 14.13 -7.88 7.16
N ARG A 521 14.36 -6.67 7.68
CA ARG A 521 15.68 -6.26 8.22
C ARG A 521 15.99 -6.82 9.60
N ASN A 522 15.01 -7.44 10.25
CA ASN A 522 15.13 -8.11 11.54
C ASN A 522 15.06 -9.63 11.33
N ASP A 523 15.63 -10.14 10.24
CA ASP A 523 15.49 -11.52 9.78
C ASP A 523 15.98 -12.54 10.81
N GLN A 524 17.09 -12.26 11.50
CA GLN A 524 17.63 -13.10 12.56
C GLN A 524 16.62 -13.25 13.71
N ALA A 525 16.09 -12.13 14.23
CA ALA A 525 15.07 -12.15 15.28
C ALA A 525 13.81 -12.90 14.85
N ILE A 526 13.39 -12.74 13.60
CA ILE A 526 12.28 -13.51 13.03
C ILE A 526 12.61 -15.00 13.03
N ALA A 527 13.76 -15.41 12.48
CA ALA A 527 14.17 -16.81 12.41
C ALA A 527 14.27 -17.44 13.81
N ASP A 528 14.82 -16.70 14.78
CA ASP A 528 14.99 -17.20 16.14
C ASP A 528 13.67 -17.36 16.88
N VAL A 529 12.72 -16.42 16.74
CA VAL A 529 11.36 -16.60 17.26
C VAL A 529 10.68 -17.82 16.63
N MET A 530 10.82 -17.98 15.31
CA MET A 530 10.29 -19.11 14.57
C MET A 530 10.89 -20.44 15.01
N LYS A 531 12.21 -20.49 15.26
CA LYS A 531 12.94 -21.66 15.77
C LYS A 531 12.58 -21.97 17.21
N ALA A 532 12.52 -20.98 18.09
CA ALA A 532 12.20 -21.18 19.50
C ALA A 532 10.83 -21.84 19.69
N PHE A 533 9.80 -21.40 18.96
CA PHE A 533 8.45 -21.97 19.11
C PHE A 533 8.27 -23.34 18.44
N ARG A 534 9.02 -23.64 17.36
CA ARG A 534 8.96 -24.93 16.64
C ARG A 534 9.93 -25.98 17.19
N GLY A 535 11.03 -25.54 17.80
CA GLY A 535 12.11 -26.37 18.33
C GLY A 535 11.73 -27.09 19.62
N ASP A 536 12.71 -27.75 20.23
CA ASP A 536 12.55 -28.33 21.56
C ASP A 536 12.73 -27.29 22.68
N GLU A 537 12.50 -27.73 23.92
CA GLU A 537 12.61 -26.90 25.13
C GLU A 537 14.02 -26.32 25.33
N ALA A 538 15.07 -27.10 25.06
CA ALA A 538 16.45 -26.66 25.20
C ALA A 538 16.83 -25.59 24.18
N GLN A 539 16.41 -25.75 22.92
CA GLN A 539 16.59 -24.75 21.87
C GLN A 539 15.83 -23.47 22.22
N ALA A 540 14.58 -23.57 22.65
CA ALA A 540 13.78 -22.42 23.06
C ALA A 540 14.44 -21.67 24.22
N HIS A 541 14.91 -22.38 25.25
CA HIS A 541 15.55 -21.78 26.41
C HIS A 541 16.83 -21.02 26.03
N ARG A 542 17.67 -21.61 25.17
CA ARG A 542 18.89 -20.96 24.67
C ARG A 542 18.59 -19.65 23.94
N ILE A 543 17.63 -19.69 23.01
CA ILE A 543 17.24 -18.52 22.22
C ILE A 543 16.62 -17.44 23.12
N ILE A 544 15.70 -17.80 24.01
CA ILE A 544 15.03 -16.83 24.92
C ILE A 544 16.06 -16.13 25.83
N ARG A 545 17.10 -16.84 26.28
CA ARG A 545 18.21 -16.24 27.05
C ARG A 545 19.09 -15.31 26.23
N GLU A 546 19.33 -15.60 24.96
CA GLU A 546 20.11 -14.77 24.05
C GLU A 546 19.52 -13.34 23.96
N TYR A 547 18.20 -13.24 23.83
CA TYR A 547 17.46 -11.98 23.85
C TYR A 547 17.24 -11.40 25.25
N ARG A 548 17.80 -12.02 26.31
CA ARG A 548 17.65 -11.60 27.71
C ARG A 548 16.18 -11.34 28.09
N SER A 549 15.30 -12.22 27.63
CA SER A 549 13.85 -12.02 27.83
C SER A 549 13.46 -12.27 29.28
N ASP A 550 12.78 -11.31 29.89
CA ASP A 550 12.20 -11.44 31.24
C ASP A 550 10.88 -12.23 31.22
N TYR A 551 10.19 -12.21 30.08
CA TYR A 551 8.87 -12.78 29.92
C TYR A 551 8.72 -13.56 28.63
N LEU A 552 7.92 -14.63 28.67
CA LEU A 552 7.37 -15.31 27.51
C LEU A 552 5.88 -15.03 27.43
N LEU A 553 5.38 -14.58 26.28
CA LEU A 553 3.97 -14.26 26.05
C LEU A 553 3.48 -14.97 24.78
N ILE A 554 2.39 -15.74 24.89
CA ILE A 554 1.71 -16.37 23.75
C ILE A 554 0.23 -16.01 23.70
N CYS A 555 -0.31 -15.92 22.48
CA CYS A 555 -1.74 -15.79 22.21
C CYS A 555 -2.26 -17.08 21.56
N PRO A 556 -2.88 -18.00 22.31
CA PRO A 556 -3.42 -19.23 21.73
C PRO A 556 -4.43 -18.95 20.62
N ASN A 557 -4.36 -19.75 19.56
CA ASN A 557 -5.19 -19.64 18.35
C ASN A 557 -4.92 -18.42 17.45
N MET A 558 -3.95 -17.55 17.75
CA MET A 558 -3.53 -16.54 16.77
C MET A 558 -3.04 -17.22 15.46
N SER A 559 -3.09 -16.53 14.32
CA SER A 559 -2.68 -17.12 13.04
C SER A 559 -1.29 -17.80 13.12
N THR A 560 -0.30 -17.12 13.68
CA THR A 560 1.09 -17.62 13.86
C THR A 560 1.13 -18.87 14.73
N ALA A 561 0.35 -18.89 15.82
CA ALA A 561 0.24 -20.06 16.70
C ALA A 561 -0.31 -21.30 15.98
N THR A 562 -1.25 -21.12 15.04
CA THR A 562 -1.77 -22.26 14.26
C THR A 562 -0.73 -22.86 13.32
N ILE A 563 0.21 -22.05 12.82
CA ILE A 563 1.33 -22.53 12.01
C ILE A 563 2.26 -23.40 12.87
N PHE A 564 2.63 -22.93 14.07
CA PHE A 564 3.47 -23.72 14.98
C PHE A 564 2.85 -25.05 15.35
N MET A 565 1.54 -25.09 15.62
CA MET A 565 0.84 -26.35 15.90
C MET A 565 0.76 -27.28 14.70
N ALA A 566 0.57 -26.74 13.50
CA ALA A 566 0.45 -27.54 12.29
C ALA A 566 1.79 -28.17 11.88
N GLU A 567 2.88 -27.40 11.97
CA GLU A 567 4.21 -27.81 11.49
C GLU A 567 5.03 -28.53 12.56
N ALA A 568 4.89 -28.13 13.83
CA ALA A 568 5.67 -28.65 14.95
C ALA A 568 4.77 -28.95 16.17
N PRO A 569 3.83 -29.90 16.10
CA PRO A 569 2.89 -30.21 17.19
C PRO A 569 3.57 -30.74 18.47
N LYS A 570 4.83 -31.15 18.38
CA LYS A 570 5.69 -31.56 19.51
C LYS A 570 6.75 -30.52 19.89
N GLY A 571 6.84 -29.42 19.14
CA GLY A 571 7.72 -28.30 19.44
C GLY A 571 7.31 -27.55 20.70
N PHE A 572 8.13 -26.60 21.11
CA PHE A 572 8.01 -25.88 22.38
C PHE A 572 6.64 -25.22 22.56
N TYR A 573 6.11 -24.56 21.52
CA TYR A 573 4.75 -24.01 21.56
C TYR A 573 3.69 -25.09 21.85
N GLY A 574 3.80 -26.24 21.17
CA GLY A 574 2.89 -27.37 21.36
C GLY A 574 2.99 -28.02 22.75
N GLN A 575 4.17 -27.97 23.38
CA GLN A 575 4.39 -28.41 24.76
C GLN A 575 3.70 -27.47 25.75
N LEU A 576 3.90 -26.15 25.61
CA LEU A 576 3.27 -25.14 26.46
C LEU A 576 1.74 -25.22 26.42
N ILE A 577 1.14 -25.37 25.24
CA ILE A 577 -0.31 -25.51 25.08
C ILE A 577 -0.86 -26.78 25.74
N LYS A 578 -0.05 -27.84 25.88
CA LYS A 578 -0.40 -29.06 26.61
C LYS A 578 -0.13 -28.97 28.12
N GLY A 579 0.31 -27.82 28.62
CA GLY A 579 0.65 -27.60 30.03
C GLY A 579 2.01 -28.15 30.44
N GLN A 580 2.86 -28.55 29.49
CA GLN A 580 4.23 -28.97 29.75
C GLN A 580 5.11 -27.71 29.85
N VAL A 581 5.12 -27.10 31.04
CA VAL A 581 5.85 -25.86 31.32
C VAL A 581 7.19 -26.21 31.99
N PRO A 582 8.34 -25.82 31.41
CA PRO A 582 9.66 -26.07 32.00
C PRO A 582 9.89 -25.29 33.31
N SER A 583 10.85 -25.74 34.12
CA SER A 583 11.14 -25.14 35.42
C SER A 583 11.69 -23.70 35.36
N TRP A 584 12.28 -23.30 34.23
CA TRP A 584 12.76 -21.93 34.00
C TRP A 584 11.64 -20.96 33.56
N LEU A 585 10.38 -21.42 33.50
CA LEU A 585 9.21 -20.58 33.26
C LEU A 585 8.25 -20.61 34.45
N GLN A 586 8.15 -19.49 35.16
CA GLN A 586 7.18 -19.31 36.24
C GLN A 586 5.88 -18.69 35.68
N PRO A 587 4.72 -19.36 35.77
CA PRO A 587 3.46 -18.81 35.26
C PRO A 587 3.07 -17.50 35.95
N ILE A 588 2.61 -16.52 35.17
CA ILE A 588 2.02 -15.28 35.69
C ILE A 588 0.50 -15.41 35.63
N PRO A 589 -0.21 -15.37 36.78
CA PRO A 589 -1.66 -15.43 36.79
C PRO A 589 -2.26 -14.23 36.05
N LEU A 590 -2.98 -14.50 34.96
CA LEU A 590 -3.77 -13.52 34.22
C LEU A 590 -5.27 -13.70 34.52
N PRO A 591 -6.12 -12.69 34.26
CA PRO A 591 -7.57 -12.84 34.38
C PRO A 591 -8.08 -14.06 33.59
N LYS A 592 -9.10 -14.76 34.11
CA LYS A 592 -9.63 -15.99 33.50
C LYS A 592 -10.08 -15.83 32.04
N ASN A 593 -10.47 -14.62 31.65
CA ASN A 593 -10.89 -14.27 30.29
C ASN A 593 -9.75 -13.69 29.42
N SER A 594 -8.52 -13.68 29.92
CA SER A 594 -7.35 -13.26 29.15
C SER A 594 -7.17 -14.16 27.93
N PRO A 595 -6.97 -13.60 26.73
CA PRO A 595 -6.63 -14.39 25.55
C PRO A 595 -5.14 -14.78 25.51
N PHE A 596 -4.37 -14.37 26.52
CA PHE A 596 -2.92 -14.62 26.62
C PHE A 596 -2.59 -15.67 27.68
N GLN A 597 -1.45 -16.33 27.48
CA GLN A 597 -0.70 -17.02 28.52
C GLN A 597 0.68 -16.36 28.63
N MET A 598 1.13 -16.10 29.87
CA MET A 598 2.36 -15.38 30.14
C MET A 598 3.15 -16.07 31.26
N TRP A 599 4.45 -16.10 31.10
CA TRP A 599 5.39 -16.63 32.10
C TRP A 599 6.52 -15.64 32.32
N LYS A 600 7.04 -15.61 33.55
CA LYS A 600 8.31 -14.99 33.88
C LYS A 600 9.43 -16.00 33.62
N VAL A 601 10.49 -15.57 32.96
CA VAL A 601 11.71 -16.37 32.81
C VAL A 601 12.47 -16.30 34.12
N VAL A 602 12.81 -17.45 34.69
CA VAL A 602 13.49 -17.58 35.98
C VAL A 602 14.73 -18.48 35.87
N GLY A 603 15.76 -18.15 36.66
CA GLY A 603 17.11 -18.73 36.56
C GLY A 603 17.99 -17.95 35.60
#